data_AF-A0AAF0H4M6-F1
#
_entry.id   AF-A0AAF0H4M6-F1
#
_cell.length_a   1.000
_cell.length_b   1.000
_cell.length_c   1.000
_cell.angle_alpha   90.00
_cell.angle_beta   90.00
_cell.angle_gamma   90.00
#
_symmetry.space_group_name_H-M   'P 1'
#
loop_
_entity.id
_entity.type
_entity.pdbx_description
1 polymer ?
#
loop_
_entity_poly.entity_id
_entity_poly.type
_entity_poly.pdbx_seq_one_letter_code
_entity_poly.pdbx_strand_id
1 'polypeptide(L)'
;MLSNDNSIYYVVGMIPINPEGPGFCTPVFRDDAGKKYFLQSMRMRRKVEAFVHVGDHIPPSAFFSYRPNGEFRAGDRPYVGFRLPNGSLLFDRRPNVQDQVISRIDELTDYPFIYFQIARLSRSADLIKRALCYPEVDTALKNGWIRLKPNEPRFGWTAANEKELRLMSRDGHSAATIARKLGTSRNSVIAKLKRLRIGSRYLDDRQQNLFDDLPKDGLVSGSGLRGYTYKNDGFSMQFSGNYSTTRHASETDLSENERQFLGRNKPKT
;
A
#
# COMPACT_ATOMS: atom_id res chain seq x y z
N MET A 1 3.58 -12.47 -36.26
CA MET A 1 2.28 -12.92 -36.80
C MET A 1 1.25 -12.76 -35.69
N LEU A 2 0.29 -11.86 -35.85
CA LEU A 2 -0.86 -11.78 -34.95
C LEU A 2 -1.81 -12.90 -35.39
N SER A 3 -2.00 -13.93 -34.57
CA SER A 3 -3.04 -14.92 -34.82
C SER A 3 -4.39 -14.19 -34.85
N ASN A 4 -5.11 -14.27 -35.96
CA ASN A 4 -6.51 -13.84 -36.08
C ASN A 4 -7.39 -14.79 -35.28
N ASP A 5 -7.21 -14.80 -33.96
CA ASP A 5 -7.97 -15.64 -33.06
C ASP A 5 -9.29 -14.92 -32.78
N ASN A 6 -10.34 -15.30 -33.51
CA ASN A 6 -11.68 -14.73 -33.37
C ASN A 6 -12.47 -15.35 -32.20
N SER A 7 -11.75 -16.02 -31.29
CA SER A 7 -12.27 -16.69 -30.11
C SER A 7 -12.98 -15.70 -29.17
N ILE A 8 -14.07 -16.18 -28.57
CA ILE A 8 -14.87 -15.47 -27.59
C ILE A 8 -14.45 -15.91 -26.20
N TYR A 9 -14.29 -14.94 -25.30
CA TYR A 9 -13.94 -15.17 -23.92
C TYR A 9 -14.99 -14.58 -22.99
N TYR A 10 -15.18 -15.23 -21.84
CA TYR A 10 -16.09 -14.83 -20.78
C TYR A 10 -15.35 -14.74 -19.45
N VAL A 11 -15.65 -13.73 -18.66
CA VAL A 11 -15.05 -13.59 -17.32
C VAL A 11 -15.70 -14.58 -16.37
N VAL A 12 -14.86 -15.32 -15.64
CA VAL A 12 -15.32 -16.32 -14.66
C VAL A 12 -14.90 -15.99 -13.23
N GLY A 13 -13.96 -15.07 -13.07
CA GLY A 13 -13.49 -14.66 -11.76
C GLY A 13 -12.44 -13.56 -11.77
N MET A 14 -12.02 -13.18 -10.58
CA MET A 14 -11.03 -12.13 -10.33
C MET A 14 -9.96 -12.63 -9.36
N ILE A 15 -8.68 -12.47 -9.73
CA ILE A 15 -7.54 -12.79 -8.87
C ILE A 15 -7.05 -11.48 -8.22
N PRO A 16 -7.20 -11.28 -6.91
CA PRO A 16 -6.64 -10.12 -6.24
C PRO A 16 -5.11 -10.21 -6.19
N ILE A 17 -4.41 -9.06 -6.22
CA ILE A 17 -2.96 -9.04 -5.95
C ILE A 17 -2.68 -9.45 -4.49
N ASN A 18 -3.56 -9.06 -3.56
CA ASN A 18 -3.51 -9.46 -2.16
C ASN A 18 -4.88 -10.05 -1.74
N PRO A 19 -4.96 -11.34 -1.34
CA PRO A 19 -6.21 -11.96 -0.94
C PRO A 19 -6.77 -11.45 0.40
N GLU A 20 -5.99 -10.76 1.22
CA GLU A 20 -6.39 -10.33 2.56
C GLU A 20 -6.98 -8.92 2.62
N GLY A 21 -6.89 -8.13 1.54
CA GLY A 21 -7.28 -6.72 1.56
C GLY A 21 -7.91 -6.22 0.27
N PRO A 22 -8.29 -4.92 0.25
CA PRO A 22 -8.68 -4.26 -0.98
C PRO A 22 -7.49 -4.10 -1.91
N GLY A 23 -7.75 -4.05 -3.20
CA GLY A 23 -6.69 -3.88 -4.18
C GLY A 23 -7.11 -4.22 -5.59
N PHE A 24 -6.20 -4.00 -6.52
CA PHE A 24 -6.42 -4.33 -7.92
C PHE A 24 -6.50 -5.85 -8.10
N CYS A 25 -7.37 -6.27 -9.02
CA CYS A 25 -7.55 -7.66 -9.37
C CYS A 25 -7.35 -7.87 -10.88
N THR A 26 -6.82 -9.02 -11.23
CA THR A 26 -6.67 -9.48 -12.61
C THR A 26 -7.88 -10.34 -12.97
N PRO A 27 -8.66 -9.97 -14.00
CA PRO A 27 -9.76 -10.80 -14.46
C PRO A 27 -9.28 -12.11 -15.09
N VAL A 28 -9.99 -13.19 -14.79
CA VAL A 28 -9.78 -14.54 -15.32
C VAL A 28 -10.89 -14.84 -16.30
N PHE A 29 -10.50 -15.34 -17.47
CA PHE A 29 -11.40 -15.64 -18.57
C PHE A 29 -11.43 -17.13 -18.86
N ARG A 30 -12.52 -17.58 -19.47
CA ARG A 30 -12.62 -18.86 -20.17
C ARG A 30 -13.06 -18.63 -21.60
N ASP A 31 -12.66 -19.53 -22.48
CA ASP A 31 -13.22 -19.61 -23.83
C ASP A 31 -14.65 -20.20 -23.79
N ASP A 32 -15.33 -20.16 -24.92
CA ASP A 32 -16.67 -20.74 -25.10
C ASP A 32 -16.69 -22.26 -24.86
N ALA A 33 -15.56 -22.95 -25.07
CA ALA A 33 -15.40 -24.35 -24.73
C ALA A 33 -15.34 -24.62 -23.21
N GLY A 34 -15.07 -23.59 -22.40
CA GLY A 34 -15.24 -23.59 -20.95
C GLY A 34 -14.23 -24.42 -20.13
N LYS A 35 -13.22 -25.02 -20.77
CA LYS A 35 -12.30 -25.97 -20.11
C LYS A 35 -11.00 -25.34 -19.59
N LYS A 36 -10.60 -24.19 -20.13
CA LYS A 36 -9.28 -23.59 -19.88
C LYS A 36 -9.40 -22.17 -19.34
N TYR A 37 -8.43 -21.77 -18.53
CA TYR A 37 -8.34 -20.40 -18.00
C TYR A 37 -7.36 -19.56 -18.79
N PHE A 38 -7.72 -18.30 -18.98
CA PHE A 38 -6.95 -17.33 -19.74
C PHE A 38 -6.83 -16.02 -18.98
N LEU A 39 -5.70 -15.34 -19.17
CA LEU A 39 -5.51 -13.95 -18.74
C LEU A 39 -5.36 -13.04 -19.96
N GLN A 40 -5.89 -11.83 -19.87
CA GLN A 40 -5.66 -10.84 -20.91
C GLN A 40 -4.18 -10.41 -20.95
N SER A 41 -3.55 -10.52 -22.12
CA SER A 41 -2.29 -9.85 -22.44
C SER A 41 -2.57 -8.49 -23.06
N MET A 42 -1.82 -7.47 -22.67
CA MET A 42 -2.07 -6.08 -23.09
C MET A 42 -0.90 -5.51 -23.87
N ARG A 43 -1.18 -4.98 -25.07
CA ARG A 43 -0.21 -4.17 -25.82
C ARG A 43 -0.36 -2.70 -25.45
N MET A 44 0.73 -2.09 -24.96
CA MET A 44 0.78 -0.68 -24.56
C MET A 44 -0.35 -0.24 -23.60
N ARG A 45 -0.92 -1.17 -22.82
CA ARG A 45 -2.02 -0.95 -21.85
C ARG A 45 -3.30 -0.35 -22.45
N ARG A 46 -3.49 -0.40 -23.78
CA ARG A 46 -4.65 0.23 -24.45
C ARG A 46 -5.61 -0.78 -25.07
N LYS A 47 -5.10 -1.92 -25.50
CA LYS A 47 -5.89 -2.99 -26.13
C LYS A 47 -5.45 -4.35 -25.60
N VAL A 48 -6.39 -5.27 -25.56
CA VAL A 48 -6.11 -6.69 -25.38
C VAL A 48 -5.44 -7.18 -26.65
N GLU A 49 -4.22 -7.67 -26.53
CA GLU A 49 -3.47 -8.22 -27.65
C GLU A 49 -3.86 -9.67 -27.91
N ALA A 50 -3.95 -10.46 -26.83
CA ALA A 50 -4.32 -11.85 -26.86
C ALA A 50 -4.84 -12.28 -25.48
N PHE A 51 -5.51 -13.42 -25.42
CA PHE A 51 -5.83 -14.11 -24.18
C PHE A 51 -4.84 -15.26 -24.03
N VAL A 52 -3.97 -15.17 -23.02
CA VAL A 52 -2.89 -16.12 -22.80
C VAL A 52 -3.39 -17.21 -21.88
N HIS A 53 -3.33 -18.45 -22.37
CA HIS A 53 -3.62 -19.61 -21.56
C HIS A 53 -2.63 -19.70 -20.40
N VAL A 54 -3.15 -19.80 -19.17
CA VAL A 54 -2.34 -19.86 -17.95
C VAL A 54 -2.15 -21.28 -17.42
N GLY A 55 -2.56 -22.30 -18.19
CA GLY A 55 -2.47 -23.70 -17.77
C GLY A 55 -3.45 -24.04 -16.66
N ASP A 56 -3.21 -25.20 -16.04
CA ASP A 56 -3.91 -25.67 -14.84
C ASP A 56 -3.32 -25.07 -13.55
N HIS A 57 -2.47 -24.05 -13.68
CA HIS A 57 -1.72 -23.45 -12.57
C HIS A 57 -2.58 -22.55 -11.67
N ILE A 58 -3.79 -22.21 -12.08
CA ILE A 58 -4.71 -21.39 -11.29
C ILE A 58 -5.77 -22.32 -10.67
N PRO A 59 -5.64 -22.70 -9.40
CA PRO A 59 -6.66 -23.51 -8.75
C PRO A 59 -7.96 -22.69 -8.63
N PRO A 60 -9.14 -23.33 -8.64
CA PRO A 60 -10.41 -22.63 -8.47
C PRO A 60 -10.52 -21.78 -7.19
N SER A 61 -9.73 -22.11 -6.16
CA SER A 61 -9.64 -21.34 -4.91
C SER A 61 -8.81 -20.05 -5.02
N ALA A 62 -8.01 -19.88 -6.08
CA ALA A 62 -7.14 -18.72 -6.25
C ALA A 62 -7.87 -17.47 -6.77
N PHE A 63 -9.13 -17.59 -7.18
CA PHE A 63 -9.91 -16.46 -7.66
C PHE A 63 -11.30 -16.41 -7.03
N PHE A 64 -11.80 -15.20 -6.85
CA PHE A 64 -13.18 -14.99 -6.47
C PHE A 64 -14.06 -15.19 -7.70
N SER A 65 -15.06 -16.07 -7.59
CA SER A 65 -16.01 -16.31 -8.67
C SER A 65 -16.79 -15.03 -8.98
N TYR A 66 -16.75 -14.62 -10.24
CA TYR A 66 -17.39 -13.39 -10.72
C TYR A 66 -17.76 -13.60 -12.19
N ARG A 67 -19.06 -13.56 -12.49
CA ARG A 67 -19.59 -13.88 -13.83
C ARG A 67 -20.44 -12.73 -14.33
N PRO A 68 -19.83 -11.66 -14.86
CA PRO A 68 -20.58 -10.62 -15.55
C PRO A 68 -21.08 -11.18 -16.89
N ASN A 69 -22.23 -10.72 -17.34
CA ASN A 69 -22.68 -10.99 -18.69
C ASN A 69 -21.84 -10.14 -19.66
N GLY A 70 -21.02 -10.77 -20.51
CA GLY A 70 -20.22 -10.05 -21.49
C GLY A 70 -19.28 -10.97 -22.27
N GLU A 71 -19.20 -10.73 -23.58
CA GLU A 71 -18.24 -11.34 -24.48
C GLU A 71 -17.01 -10.43 -24.63
N PHE A 72 -15.83 -11.04 -24.66
CA PHE A 72 -14.55 -10.34 -24.82
C PHE A 72 -13.73 -10.99 -25.93
N ARG A 73 -13.03 -10.16 -26.72
CA ARG A 73 -12.22 -10.59 -27.86
C ARG A 73 -10.87 -9.88 -27.88
N ALA A 74 -9.90 -10.46 -28.59
CA ALA A 74 -8.66 -9.78 -28.89
C ALA A 74 -8.94 -8.49 -29.69
N GLY A 75 -8.24 -7.41 -29.37
CA GLY A 75 -8.47 -6.07 -29.92
C GLY A 75 -9.37 -5.16 -29.07
N ASP A 76 -10.13 -5.73 -28.13
CA ASP A 76 -10.98 -4.96 -27.22
C ASP A 76 -10.17 -4.09 -26.25
N ARG A 77 -10.87 -3.16 -25.58
CA ARG A 77 -10.27 -2.41 -24.46
C ARG A 77 -10.10 -3.34 -23.25
N PRO A 78 -8.98 -3.26 -22.52
CA PRO A 78 -8.75 -4.11 -21.36
C PRO A 78 -9.70 -3.77 -20.22
N TYR A 79 -10.15 -4.80 -19.53
CA TYR A 79 -10.92 -4.69 -18.30
C TYR A 79 -10.03 -4.96 -17.10
N VAL A 80 -10.38 -4.38 -15.96
CA VAL A 80 -9.61 -4.54 -14.72
C VAL A 80 -10.57 -4.75 -13.56
N GLY A 81 -10.04 -5.32 -12.49
CA GLY A 81 -10.76 -5.45 -11.23
C GLY A 81 -10.27 -4.56 -10.13
N PHE A 82 -11.15 -4.33 -9.16
CA PHE A 82 -10.76 -3.87 -7.84
C PHE A 82 -11.64 -4.53 -6.78
N ARG A 83 -11.03 -5.04 -5.71
CA ARG A 83 -11.72 -5.54 -4.53
C ARG A 83 -11.78 -4.43 -3.48
N LEU A 84 -12.96 -4.18 -2.94
CA LEU A 84 -13.20 -3.21 -1.89
C LEU A 84 -13.03 -3.86 -0.50
N PRO A 85 -12.89 -3.07 0.59
CA PRO A 85 -12.73 -3.58 1.95
C PRO A 85 -13.87 -4.50 2.39
N ASN A 86 -15.11 -4.22 1.95
CA ASN A 86 -16.28 -5.03 2.22
C ASN A 86 -16.33 -6.36 1.43
N GLY A 87 -15.28 -6.67 0.66
CA GLY A 87 -15.17 -7.87 -0.17
C GLY A 87 -15.85 -7.77 -1.55
N SER A 88 -16.60 -6.70 -1.83
CA SER A 88 -17.24 -6.51 -3.14
C SER A 88 -16.21 -6.29 -4.25
N LEU A 89 -16.55 -6.75 -5.45
CA LEU A 89 -15.69 -6.68 -6.63
C LEU A 89 -16.27 -5.68 -7.62
N LEU A 90 -15.41 -4.76 -8.06
CA LEU A 90 -15.64 -3.90 -9.20
C LEU A 90 -14.95 -4.53 -10.42
N PHE A 91 -15.65 -4.57 -11.54
CA PHE A 91 -15.10 -5.06 -12.80
C PHE A 91 -15.65 -4.22 -13.95
N ASP A 92 -14.77 -3.48 -14.61
CA ASP A 92 -15.10 -2.65 -15.76
C ASP A 92 -13.81 -2.25 -16.48
N ARG A 93 -13.93 -1.40 -17.50
CA ARG A 93 -12.81 -0.68 -18.10
C ARG A 93 -12.11 0.16 -17.03
N ARG A 94 -10.80 0.29 -17.20
CA ARG A 94 -9.94 1.00 -16.24
C ARG A 94 -10.44 2.38 -15.79
N PRO A 95 -10.91 3.29 -16.67
CA PRO A 95 -11.42 4.60 -16.23
C PRO A 95 -12.61 4.47 -15.28
N ASN A 96 -13.57 3.60 -15.61
CA ASN A 96 -14.78 3.41 -14.82
C ASN A 96 -14.46 2.81 -13.44
N VAL A 97 -13.60 1.79 -13.38
CA VAL A 97 -13.13 1.23 -12.09
C VAL A 97 -12.41 2.30 -11.28
N GLN A 98 -11.54 3.08 -11.93
CA GLN A 98 -10.82 4.15 -11.25
C GLN A 98 -11.78 5.19 -10.65
N ASP A 99 -12.77 5.65 -11.41
CA ASP A 99 -13.75 6.64 -10.95
C ASP A 99 -14.58 6.10 -9.78
N GLN A 100 -15.02 4.84 -9.85
CA GLN A 100 -15.77 4.18 -8.78
C GLN A 100 -14.94 3.96 -7.51
N VAL A 101 -13.63 3.66 -7.64
CA VAL A 101 -12.75 3.52 -6.47
C VAL A 101 -12.44 4.89 -5.87
N ILE A 102 -12.27 5.92 -6.69
CA ILE A 102 -12.03 7.30 -6.22
C ILE A 102 -13.25 7.83 -5.46
N SER A 103 -14.47 7.58 -5.94
CA SER A 103 -15.70 8.03 -5.25
C SER A 103 -15.89 7.35 -3.89
N ARG A 104 -15.20 6.23 -3.65
CA ARG A 104 -15.24 5.44 -2.40
C ARG A 104 -13.90 5.46 -1.65
N ILE A 105 -13.03 6.43 -1.93
CA ILE A 105 -11.66 6.43 -1.39
C ILE A 105 -11.60 6.51 0.13
N ASP A 106 -12.61 7.11 0.77
CA ASP A 106 -12.69 7.21 2.24
C ASP A 106 -12.89 5.84 2.90
N GLU A 107 -13.35 4.81 2.19
CA GLU A 107 -13.39 3.43 2.71
C GLU A 107 -11.99 2.81 2.79
N LEU A 108 -10.98 3.42 2.17
CA LEU A 108 -9.62 2.89 2.08
C LEU A 108 -8.68 3.52 3.14
N THR A 109 -9.20 4.26 4.11
CA THR A 109 -8.37 4.95 5.13
C THR A 109 -7.51 3.99 5.95
N ASP A 110 -8.01 2.77 6.17
CA ASP A 110 -7.32 1.74 6.94
C ASP A 110 -6.27 0.98 6.10
N TYR A 111 -6.13 1.33 4.81
CA TYR A 111 -5.19 0.72 3.87
C TYR A 111 -4.28 1.79 3.24
N PRO A 112 -3.32 2.37 4.00
CA PRO A 112 -2.58 3.56 3.61
C PRO A 112 -1.88 3.47 2.24
N PHE A 113 -1.28 2.33 1.91
CA PHE A 113 -0.60 2.15 0.63
C PHE A 113 -1.56 2.06 -0.56
N ILE A 114 -2.71 1.40 -0.38
CA ILE A 114 -3.76 1.34 -1.39
C ILE A 114 -4.37 2.72 -1.57
N TYR A 115 -4.71 3.40 -0.47
CA TYR A 115 -5.18 4.78 -0.49
C TYR A 115 -4.22 5.70 -1.25
N PHE A 116 -2.91 5.60 -0.96
CA PHE A 116 -1.89 6.38 -1.64
C PHE A 116 -1.81 6.09 -3.15
N GLN A 117 -1.92 4.82 -3.53
CA GLN A 117 -1.93 4.41 -4.94
C GLN A 117 -3.16 4.97 -5.68
N ILE A 118 -4.35 4.91 -5.07
CA ILE A 118 -5.58 5.49 -5.64
C ILE A 118 -5.48 7.01 -5.71
N ALA A 119 -4.97 7.67 -4.67
CA ALA A 119 -4.73 9.11 -4.67
C ALA A 119 -3.82 9.53 -5.84
N ARG A 120 -2.75 8.79 -6.12
CA ARG A 120 -1.89 9.02 -7.29
C ARG A 120 -2.59 8.82 -8.62
N LEU A 121 -3.45 7.80 -8.72
CA LEU A 121 -4.23 7.56 -9.94
C LEU A 121 -5.21 8.70 -10.20
N SER A 122 -5.86 9.22 -9.15
CA SER A 122 -6.76 10.38 -9.23
C SER A 122 -6.07 11.67 -9.65
N ARG A 123 -4.74 11.76 -9.48
CA ARG A 123 -3.94 12.99 -9.64
C ARG A 123 -4.40 14.15 -8.75
N SER A 124 -5.22 13.90 -7.73
CA SER A 124 -5.65 14.91 -6.78
C SER A 124 -4.51 15.23 -5.80
N ALA A 125 -4.04 16.49 -5.82
CA ALA A 125 -2.99 16.94 -4.94
C ALA A 125 -3.38 16.81 -3.45
N ASP A 126 -4.66 17.02 -3.13
CA ASP A 126 -5.15 16.97 -1.76
C ASP A 126 -5.25 15.54 -1.24
N LEU A 127 -5.68 14.59 -2.08
CA LEU A 127 -5.67 13.17 -1.70
C LEU A 127 -4.25 12.65 -1.52
N ILE A 128 -3.31 13.07 -2.38
CA ILE A 128 -1.90 12.71 -2.25
C ILE A 128 -1.36 13.28 -0.93
N LYS A 129 -1.57 14.57 -0.65
CA LYS A 129 -1.18 15.21 0.62
C LYS A 129 -1.74 14.46 1.83
N ARG A 130 -3.03 14.10 1.82
CA ARG A 130 -3.65 13.33 2.91
C ARG A 130 -2.99 11.97 3.07
N ALA A 131 -2.70 11.29 1.97
CA ALA A 131 -2.02 10.00 2.00
C ALA A 131 -0.59 10.09 2.60
N LEU A 132 0.12 11.19 2.38
CA LEU A 132 1.44 11.42 2.97
C LEU A 132 1.40 11.66 4.48
N CYS A 133 0.23 11.89 5.06
CA CYS A 133 0.07 11.97 6.52
C CYS A 133 0.09 10.59 7.19
N TYR A 134 -0.11 9.50 6.45
CA TYR A 134 -0.07 8.16 7.04
C TYR A 134 1.36 7.81 7.45
N PRO A 135 1.62 7.43 8.72
CA PRO A 135 2.95 7.10 9.21
C PRO A 135 3.66 6.02 8.39
N GLU A 136 2.91 5.01 7.92
CA GLU A 136 3.40 3.90 7.12
C GLU A 136 3.94 4.39 5.77
N VAL A 137 3.24 5.33 5.14
CA VAL A 137 3.63 5.92 3.86
C VAL A 137 4.83 6.84 4.04
N ASP A 138 4.83 7.71 5.06
CA ASP A 138 5.96 8.58 5.37
C ASP A 138 7.24 7.79 5.68
N THR A 139 7.12 6.70 6.44
CA THR A 139 8.24 5.80 6.75
C THR A 139 8.77 5.11 5.48
N ALA A 140 7.88 4.58 4.64
CA ALA A 140 8.27 3.96 3.38
C ALA A 140 8.96 4.95 2.41
N LEU A 141 8.58 6.23 2.43
CA LEU A 141 9.23 7.28 1.64
C LEU A 141 10.63 7.61 2.18
N LYS A 142 10.77 7.76 3.51
CA LYS A 142 12.08 8.03 4.15
C LYS A 142 13.07 6.89 3.94
N ASN A 143 12.58 5.65 3.98
CA ASN A 143 13.38 4.46 3.71
C ASN A 143 13.65 4.23 2.21
N GLY A 144 13.05 5.05 1.33
CA GLY A 144 13.23 4.95 -0.12
C GLY A 144 12.53 3.76 -0.79
N TRP A 145 11.66 3.04 -0.08
CA TRP A 145 10.85 1.94 -0.62
C TRP A 145 9.84 2.44 -1.65
N ILE A 146 9.36 3.67 -1.45
CA ILE A 146 8.50 4.36 -2.39
C ILE A 146 9.16 5.70 -2.73
N ARG A 147 9.01 6.16 -3.97
CA ARG A 147 9.54 7.46 -4.43
C ARG A 147 8.41 8.36 -4.87
N LEU A 148 8.44 9.63 -4.48
CA LEU A 148 7.55 10.67 -5.02
C LEU A 148 7.98 11.06 -6.43
N LYS A 149 7.00 11.26 -7.32
CA LYS A 149 7.27 11.83 -8.65
C LYS A 149 7.59 13.33 -8.50
N PRO A 150 8.33 13.94 -9.45
CA PRO A 150 8.69 15.36 -9.39
C PRO A 150 7.49 16.31 -9.22
N ASN A 151 6.35 15.97 -9.84
CA ASN A 151 5.15 16.81 -9.84
C ASN A 151 4.17 16.47 -8.71
N GLU A 152 4.49 15.49 -7.86
CA GLU A 152 3.62 15.16 -6.73
C GLU A 152 3.82 16.19 -5.61
N PRO A 153 2.73 16.67 -4.99
CA PRO A 153 2.82 17.69 -3.97
C PRO A 153 3.67 17.18 -2.81
N ARG A 154 4.77 17.88 -2.57
CA ARG A 154 5.47 17.80 -1.29
C ARG A 154 4.83 18.82 -0.38
N PHE A 155 4.63 18.46 0.88
CA PHE A 155 4.18 19.44 1.84
C PHE A 155 5.24 20.54 1.99
N GLY A 156 4.83 21.79 1.77
CA GLY A 156 5.61 22.98 2.01
C GLY A 156 4.79 23.99 2.82
N TRP A 157 5.47 24.75 3.67
CA TRP A 157 4.83 25.85 4.40
C TRP A 157 4.62 27.04 3.46
N THR A 158 3.45 27.10 2.82
CA THR A 158 3.00 28.24 2.02
C THR A 158 2.21 29.22 2.90
N ALA A 159 2.04 30.47 2.45
CA ALA A 159 1.22 31.46 3.16
C ALA A 159 -0.24 30.98 3.35
N ALA A 160 -0.80 30.26 2.36
CA ALA A 160 -2.13 29.66 2.47
C ALA A 160 -2.20 28.59 3.57
N ASN A 161 -1.23 27.66 3.59
CA ASN A 161 -1.16 26.61 4.62
C ASN A 161 -0.95 27.21 6.03
N GLU A 162 -0.18 28.30 6.13
CA GLU A 162 -0.02 29.02 7.40
C GLU A 162 -1.30 29.73 7.84
N LYS A 163 -2.06 30.32 6.91
CA LYS A 163 -3.36 30.93 7.21
C LYS A 163 -4.35 29.88 7.71
N GLU A 164 -4.41 28.72 7.06
CA GLU A 164 -5.28 27.62 7.48
C GLU A 164 -4.83 27.01 8.81
N LEU A 165 -3.52 26.86 9.03
CA LEU A 165 -2.95 26.48 10.33
C LEU A 165 -3.40 27.44 11.45
N ARG A 166 -3.32 28.76 11.22
CA ARG A 166 -3.75 29.77 12.20
C ARG A 166 -5.24 29.67 12.50
N LEU A 167 -6.06 29.53 11.45
CA LEU A 167 -7.51 29.41 11.58
C LEU A 167 -7.86 28.17 12.42
N MET A 168 -7.41 26.99 12.00
CA MET A 168 -7.73 25.76 12.71
C MET A 168 -7.17 25.72 14.14
N SER A 169 -6.00 26.30 14.37
CA SER A 169 -5.44 26.41 15.72
C SER A 169 -6.24 27.36 16.60
N ARG A 170 -6.78 28.45 16.04
CA ARG A 170 -7.67 29.37 16.76
C ARG A 170 -8.99 28.70 17.11
N ASP A 171 -9.49 27.86 16.21
CA ASP A 171 -10.72 27.09 16.38
C ASP A 171 -10.54 25.87 17.31
N GLY A 172 -9.32 25.69 17.87
CA GLY A 172 -9.05 24.68 18.90
C GLY A 172 -8.78 23.27 18.37
N HIS A 173 -8.58 23.09 17.06
CA HIS A 173 -8.28 21.77 16.52
C HIS A 173 -6.92 21.25 17.00
N SER A 174 -6.85 19.95 17.31
CA SER A 174 -5.60 19.29 17.71
C SER A 174 -4.57 19.27 16.57
N ALA A 175 -3.28 19.25 16.93
CA ALA A 175 -2.20 19.24 15.94
C ALA A 175 -2.27 18.03 14.98
N ALA A 176 -2.79 16.89 15.44
CA ALA A 176 -3.02 15.71 14.59
C ALA A 176 -4.14 15.95 13.56
N THR A 177 -5.22 16.64 13.95
CA THR A 177 -6.31 17.00 13.06
C THR A 177 -5.87 18.00 12.00
N ILE A 178 -5.11 19.02 12.42
CA ILE A 178 -4.52 20.00 11.51
C ILE A 178 -3.54 19.33 10.53
N ALA A 179 -2.70 18.41 11.04
CA ALA A 179 -1.73 17.69 10.21
C ALA A 179 -2.41 16.89 9.09
N ARG A 180 -3.47 16.15 9.42
CA ARG A 180 -4.30 15.41 8.46
C ARG A 180 -4.94 16.34 7.42
N LYS A 181 -5.41 17.52 7.84
CA LYS A 181 -6.01 18.50 6.94
C LYS A 181 -4.99 19.12 5.98
N LEU A 182 -3.82 19.50 6.48
CA LEU A 182 -2.79 20.20 5.71
C LEU A 182 -1.92 19.27 4.86
N GLY A 183 -1.95 17.95 5.10
CA GLY A 183 -1.10 17.02 4.38
C GLY A 183 0.32 16.93 4.92
N THR A 184 0.51 17.09 6.24
CA THR A 184 1.83 17.12 6.88
C THR A 184 1.89 16.25 8.12
N SER A 185 3.05 16.18 8.77
CA SER A 185 3.20 15.47 10.05
C SER A 185 2.73 16.32 11.24
N ARG A 186 2.21 15.67 12.28
CA ARG A 186 1.87 16.32 13.56
C ARG A 186 3.05 17.14 14.12
N ASN A 187 4.27 16.59 14.04
CA ASN A 187 5.47 17.25 14.53
C ASN A 187 5.81 18.52 13.72
N SER A 188 5.61 18.48 12.40
CA SER A 188 5.77 19.65 11.54
C SER A 188 4.80 20.76 11.93
N VAL A 189 3.53 20.42 12.21
CA VAL A 189 2.52 21.37 12.71
C VAL A 189 2.95 21.99 14.03
N ILE A 190 3.32 21.17 15.02
CA ILE A 190 3.80 21.60 16.34
C ILE A 190 4.99 22.55 16.20
N ALA A 191 6.00 22.16 15.42
CA ALA A 191 7.19 22.98 15.19
C ALA A 191 6.83 24.32 14.54
N LYS A 192 5.87 24.34 13.61
CA LYS A 192 5.44 25.58 12.95
C LYS A 192 4.61 26.47 13.87
N LEU A 193 3.69 25.92 14.66
CA LEU A 193 2.93 26.67 15.67
C LEU A 193 3.86 27.37 16.66
N LYS A 194 4.88 26.66 17.16
CA LYS A 194 5.93 27.23 18.02
C LYS A 194 6.66 28.39 17.34
N ARG A 195 7.08 28.23 16.08
CA ARG A 195 7.76 29.30 15.31
C ARG A 195 6.87 30.52 15.09
N LEU A 196 5.57 30.31 14.87
CA LEU A 196 4.59 31.38 14.70
C LEU A 196 4.14 32.01 16.02
N ARG A 197 4.64 31.51 17.17
CA ARG A 197 4.25 31.94 18.53
C ARG A 197 2.73 31.90 18.75
N ILE A 198 2.05 30.96 18.08
CA ILE A 198 0.63 30.72 18.30
C ILE A 198 0.53 29.85 19.54
N GLY A 199 -0.12 30.37 20.59
CA GLY A 199 -0.38 29.64 21.82
C GLY A 199 -1.28 28.45 21.54
N SER A 200 -0.67 27.31 21.20
CA SER A 200 -1.41 26.07 21.01
C SER A 200 -1.70 25.51 22.39
N ARG A 201 -2.95 25.71 22.86
CA ARG A 201 -3.47 25.14 24.11
C ARG A 201 -3.30 23.62 24.22
N TYR A 202 -3.04 22.94 23.09
CA TYR A 202 -2.89 21.49 22.96
C TYR A 202 -1.47 21.02 22.61
N LEU A 203 -0.44 21.84 22.85
CA LEU A 203 0.95 21.38 22.71
C LEU A 203 1.32 20.26 23.70
N ASP A 204 0.47 20.03 24.70
CA ASP A 204 0.67 19.12 25.82
C ASP A 204 -0.23 17.87 25.83
N ASP A 205 -0.74 17.41 24.68
CA ASP A 205 -1.35 16.06 24.58
C ASP A 205 -0.35 14.91 24.84
N ARG A 206 0.87 15.21 25.30
CA ARG A 206 1.76 14.22 25.92
C ARG A 206 1.45 13.98 27.40
N GLN A 207 0.51 14.73 27.98
CA GLN A 207 0.07 14.60 29.37
C GLN A 207 -1.46 14.61 29.53
N GLN A 208 -2.22 14.03 28.59
CA GLN A 208 -3.44 13.37 29.06
C GLN A 208 -2.98 12.09 29.75
N ASN A 209 -2.64 12.21 31.03
CA ASN A 209 -2.35 11.05 31.85
C ASN A 209 -3.61 10.20 31.81
N LEU A 210 -3.44 8.91 31.51
CA LEU A 210 -4.48 7.88 31.56
C LEU A 210 -5.22 7.82 32.92
N PHE A 211 -4.79 8.60 33.90
CA PHE A 211 -5.26 8.64 35.28
C PHE A 211 -5.92 9.97 35.68
N ASP A 212 -6.08 10.95 34.77
CA ASP A 212 -6.69 12.24 35.11
C ASP A 212 -8.22 12.18 35.30
N ASP A 213 -8.88 11.10 34.86
CA ASP A 213 -10.31 10.83 35.06
C ASP A 213 -10.61 9.92 36.28
N LEU A 214 -9.60 9.55 37.08
CA LEU A 214 -9.85 8.83 38.34
C LEU A 214 -10.36 9.80 39.40
N PRO A 215 -11.48 9.49 40.08
CA PRO A 215 -12.00 10.31 41.16
C PRO A 215 -10.93 10.45 42.26
N LYS A 216 -10.52 11.69 42.54
CA LYS A 216 -9.52 12.04 43.57
C LYS A 216 -10.11 12.10 44.98
N ASP A 217 -11.29 11.53 45.19
CA ASP A 217 -11.97 11.52 46.48
C ASP A 217 -11.43 10.35 47.31
N GLY A 218 -10.40 10.61 48.12
CA GLY A 218 -10.07 9.71 49.23
C GLY A 218 -8.65 9.70 49.78
N LEU A 219 -7.68 10.39 49.17
CA LEU A 219 -6.30 10.37 49.71
C LEU A 219 -6.05 11.53 50.66
N VAL A 220 -6.43 11.27 51.90
CA VAL A 220 -5.99 11.98 53.11
C VAL A 220 -4.48 12.19 53.06
N SER A 221 -4.06 13.45 53.25
CA SER A 221 -2.66 13.84 53.40
C SER A 221 -2.07 13.20 54.66
N GLY A 222 -1.38 12.07 54.48
CA GLY A 222 -0.59 11.41 55.51
C GLY A 222 0.89 11.50 55.18
N SER A 223 1.60 12.41 55.83
CA SER A 223 3.05 12.44 55.93
C SER A 223 3.55 11.11 56.53
N GLY A 224 4.31 10.32 55.77
CA GLY A 224 4.90 9.09 56.27
C GLY A 224 5.84 8.44 55.25
N LEU A 225 7.14 8.56 55.52
CA LEU A 225 8.23 7.83 54.89
C LEU A 225 7.91 6.34 54.67
N ARG A 226 8.19 5.83 53.46
CA ARG A 226 8.90 4.55 53.25
C ARG A 226 9.37 4.44 51.80
N GLY A 227 10.69 4.44 51.62
CA GLY A 227 11.32 4.13 50.36
C GLY A 227 11.04 2.67 49.99
N TYR A 228 10.51 2.46 48.79
CA TYR A 228 10.48 1.15 48.16
C TYR A 228 11.72 1.03 47.26
N THR A 229 12.74 0.39 47.81
CA THR A 229 13.87 -0.14 47.05
C THR A 229 13.35 -1.31 46.21
N TYR A 230 13.26 -1.13 44.89
CA TYR A 230 13.14 -2.26 43.97
C TYR A 230 14.51 -2.96 43.91
N LYS A 231 14.62 -4.12 44.57
CA LYS A 231 15.66 -5.09 44.25
C LYS A 231 15.31 -5.73 42.91
N ASN A 232 16.10 -5.40 41.89
CA ASN A 232 16.06 -6.08 40.61
C ASN A 232 17.11 -7.19 40.66
N ASP A 233 16.70 -8.37 41.12
CA ASP A 233 17.56 -9.55 41.07
C ASP A 233 17.58 -10.10 39.64
N GLY A 234 18.75 -9.95 39.01
CA GLY A 234 19.29 -10.88 38.02
C GLY A 234 18.55 -11.05 36.70
N PHE A 235 18.91 -10.27 35.69
CA PHE A 235 19.00 -10.79 34.32
C PHE A 235 20.05 -10.00 33.52
N SER A 236 21.29 -10.50 33.53
CA SER A 236 22.35 -10.04 32.63
C SER A 236 22.24 -10.79 31.31
N MET A 237 21.66 -10.18 30.28
CA MET A 237 21.87 -10.65 28.90
C MET A 237 23.21 -10.11 28.41
N GLN A 238 24.22 -10.97 28.42
CA GLN A 238 25.48 -10.73 27.71
C GLN A 238 25.21 -10.83 26.20
N PHE A 239 25.34 -9.72 25.48
CA PHE A 239 25.52 -9.75 24.03
C PHE A 239 27.02 -9.79 23.74
N SER A 240 27.56 -11.00 23.58
CA SER A 240 28.85 -11.24 22.93
C SER A 240 28.58 -11.82 21.55
N GLY A 241 28.69 -10.98 20.53
CA GLY A 241 28.63 -11.36 19.12
C GLY A 241 29.79 -10.74 18.38
N ASN A 242 30.97 -11.36 18.51
CA ASN A 242 32.15 -11.05 17.70
C ASN A 242 31.90 -11.50 16.26
N TYR A 243 31.88 -10.57 15.30
CA TYR A 243 32.04 -10.93 13.89
C TYR A 243 33.52 -10.80 13.53
N SER A 244 34.21 -11.93 13.61
CA SER A 244 35.55 -12.12 13.07
C SER A 244 35.48 -12.38 11.58
N THR A 245 36.30 -11.65 10.83
CA THR A 245 36.61 -11.86 9.42
C THR A 245 37.70 -12.92 9.26
N THR A 246 37.47 -13.96 8.44
CA THR A 246 38.55 -14.58 7.64
C THR A 246 38.02 -15.45 6.49
N ARG A 247 38.71 -15.32 5.35
CA ARG A 247 38.65 -16.12 4.12
C ARG A 247 39.25 -17.52 4.32
N HIS A 248 38.77 -18.55 3.62
CA HIS A 248 39.44 -19.23 2.48
C HIS A 248 38.80 -20.59 2.10
N ALA A 249 38.53 -20.71 0.79
CA ALA A 249 38.57 -21.85 -0.15
C ALA A 249 38.72 -23.33 0.30
N SER A 250 37.89 -24.19 -0.31
CA SER A 250 38.22 -25.43 -1.07
C SER A 250 36.89 -26.10 -1.48
N GLU A 251 36.50 -26.20 -2.76
CA GLU A 251 36.85 -27.17 -3.81
C GLU A 251 36.36 -28.62 -3.59
N THR A 252 35.89 -29.24 -4.69
CA THR A 252 35.32 -30.60 -4.93
C THR A 252 33.82 -30.77 -4.60
N ASP A 253 32.92 -31.35 -5.41
CA ASP A 253 32.95 -31.85 -6.79
C ASP A 253 31.49 -32.20 -7.25
N LEU A 254 31.26 -32.23 -8.58
CA LEU A 254 30.12 -32.84 -9.34
C LEU A 254 28.74 -32.10 -9.33
N SER A 255 27.99 -31.94 -10.43
CA SER A 255 27.74 -32.85 -11.57
C SER A 255 27.27 -32.15 -12.88
N GLU A 256 27.95 -32.49 -13.98
CA GLU A 256 27.43 -33.06 -15.25
C GLU A 256 26.09 -32.65 -15.93
N ASN A 257 25.52 -31.45 -15.75
CA ASN A 257 24.27 -31.07 -16.47
C ASN A 257 24.30 -29.83 -17.38
N GLU A 258 25.48 -29.26 -17.70
CA GLU A 258 25.59 -28.08 -18.59
C GLU A 258 26.38 -28.34 -19.89
N ARG A 259 26.19 -29.50 -20.52
CA ARG A 259 26.72 -29.78 -21.87
C ARG A 259 25.62 -30.08 -22.87
N GLN A 260 24.74 -29.11 -23.15
CA GLN A 260 23.83 -29.16 -24.30
C GLN A 260 23.46 -27.77 -24.83
N PHE A 261 24.45 -27.00 -25.30
CA PHE A 261 24.20 -25.79 -26.11
C PHE A 261 25.26 -25.58 -27.20
N LEU A 262 25.50 -26.61 -28.02
CA LEU A 262 26.12 -26.43 -29.35
C LEU A 262 25.44 -27.38 -30.34
N GLY A 263 24.38 -26.88 -30.97
CA GLY A 263 23.70 -27.53 -32.08
C GLY A 263 24.57 -27.54 -33.33
N ARG A 264 24.81 -28.75 -33.84
CA ARG A 264 25.40 -29.07 -35.13
C ARG A 264 24.70 -28.34 -36.28
N ASN A 265 25.47 -27.66 -37.12
CA ASN A 265 25.12 -27.42 -38.52
C ASN A 265 26.18 -28.07 -39.40
N LYS A 266 25.77 -29.09 -40.15
CA LYS A 266 26.39 -29.48 -41.44
C LYS A 266 25.36 -29.23 -42.53
N PRO A 267 25.79 -28.74 -43.69
CA PRO A 267 25.26 -29.25 -44.94
C PRO A 267 26.34 -29.96 -45.76
N LYS A 268 25.85 -30.88 -46.57
CA LYS A 268 26.55 -31.66 -47.59
C LYS A 268 27.04 -30.73 -48.71
N THR A 269 28.30 -30.85 -49.09
CA THR A 269 28.83 -31.35 -50.40
C THR A 269 30.34 -31.21 -50.37
#